data_AF-A0A821A3R9-F1
#
_entry.id   AF-A0A821A3R9-F1
#
_cell.length_a   1.000
_cell.length_b   1.000
_cell.length_c   1.000
_cell.angle_alpha   90.00
_cell.angle_beta   90.00
_cell.angle_gamma   90.00
#
_symmetry.space_group_name_H-M   'P 1'
#
loop_
_entity.id
_entity.type
_entity.pdbx_description
1 polymer ?
#
loop_
_entity_poly.entity_id
_entity_poly.type
_entity_poly.pdbx_seq_one_letter_code
_entity_poly.pdbx_strand_id
1 'polypeptide(L)'
;GTNELAIDAIRDMTEKMRLSGVEVILDEGEGLMHTYALFHLWSPQGRYAQEKIRQWIREQLLVGLQSTSKTNSIITDEMCI
;
A
#
# COMPACT_ATOMS: atom_id res chain seq x y z
N GLY A 1 2.40 0.46 -14.53
CA GLY A 1 3.44 0.22 -15.55
C GLY A 1 3.77 1.53 -16.21
N THR A 2 4.98 1.70 -16.75
CA THR A 2 5.35 2.97 -17.41
C THR A 2 4.92 3.03 -18.87
N ASN A 3 4.53 1.91 -19.49
CA ASN A 3 3.92 1.88 -20.81
C ASN A 3 2.39 2.06 -20.70
N GLU A 4 1.98 3.21 -20.14
CA GLU A 4 0.59 3.57 -19.87
C GLU A 4 0.33 5.03 -20.20
N LEU A 5 -0.84 5.34 -20.78
CA LEU A 5 -1.26 6.71 -21.05
C LEU A 5 -1.47 7.55 -19.77
N ALA A 6 -1.70 6.88 -18.64
CA ALA A 6 -2.07 7.52 -17.38
C ALA A 6 -0.88 7.75 -16.43
N ILE A 7 0.35 7.41 -16.81
CA ILE A 7 1.50 7.41 -15.88
C ILE A 7 1.77 8.80 -15.28
N ASP A 8 1.66 9.86 -16.08
CA ASP A 8 1.89 11.22 -15.59
C ASP A 8 0.79 11.69 -14.63
N ALA A 9 -0.46 11.28 -14.87
CA ALA A 9 -1.57 11.56 -13.95
C ALA A 9 -1.40 10.81 -12.62
N ILE A 10 -0.87 9.59 -12.64
CA ILE A 10 -0.56 8.82 -11.43
C ILE A 10 0.55 9.52 -10.63
N ARG A 11 1.63 9.95 -11.29
CA ARG A 11 2.74 10.69 -10.65
C ARG A 11 2.27 11.99 -10.02
N ASP A 12 1.48 12.79 -10.73
CA ASP A 12 0.90 14.03 -10.22
C ASP A 12 -0.01 13.79 -9.01
N MET A 13 -0.84 12.74 -9.04
CA MET A 13 -1.66 12.35 -7.90
C MET A 13 -0.82 11.92 -6.69
N THR A 14 0.19 11.07 -6.88
CA THR A 14 1.12 10.66 -5.82
C THR A 14 1.82 11.86 -5.19
N GLU A 15 2.28 12.81 -6.00
CA GLU A 15 2.91 14.04 -5.54
C GLU A 15 1.95 14.83 -4.63
N LYS A 16 0.71 15.04 -5.06
CA LYS A 16 -0.33 15.74 -4.29
C LYS A 16 -0.67 15.04 -2.98
N MET A 17 -0.74 13.71 -2.97
CA MET A 17 -0.98 12.94 -1.74
C MET A 17 0.14 13.17 -0.73
N ARG A 18 1.39 13.08 -1.18
CA ARG A 18 2.56 13.32 -0.35
C ARG A 18 2.63 14.76 0.18
N LEU A 19 2.33 15.76 -0.66
CA LEU A 19 2.23 17.17 -0.23
C LEU A 19 1.11 17.40 0.80
N SER A 20 0.10 16.54 0.83
CA SER A 20 -0.99 16.58 1.80
C SER A 20 -0.67 15.82 3.10
N GLY A 21 0.56 15.33 3.26
CA GLY A 21 0.98 14.55 4.42
C GLY A 21 0.51 13.10 4.41
N VAL A 22 -0.05 12.60 3.30
CA VAL A 22 -0.40 11.19 3.15
C VAL A 22 0.86 10.41 2.82
N GLU A 23 1.17 9.39 3.61
CA GLU A 23 2.20 8.43 3.29
C GLU A 23 1.77 7.60 2.07
N VAL A 24 2.54 7.68 0.99
CA VAL A 24 2.24 7.01 -0.28
C VAL A 24 3.48 6.35 -0.83
N ILE A 25 3.30 5.15 -1.39
CA ILE A 25 4.35 4.40 -2.08
C ILE A 25 3.95 4.32 -3.55
N LEU A 26 4.84 4.74 -4.44
CA LEU A 26 4.69 4.59 -5.89
C LEU A 26 5.76 3.62 -6.39
N ASP A 27 5.32 2.48 -6.95
CA ASP A 27 6.18 1.46 -7.55
C ASP A 27 5.92 1.40 -9.06
N GLU A 28 6.92 1.78 -9.85
CA GLU A 28 6.80 1.87 -11.30
C GLU A 28 7.42 0.65 -11.98
N GLY A 29 6.58 -0.11 -12.69
CA GLY A 29 7.04 -1.21 -13.54
C GLY A 29 7.48 -0.73 -14.92
N GLU A 30 8.80 -0.63 -15.14
CA GLU A 30 9.37 -0.15 -16.40
C GLU A 30 8.94 -1.00 -17.61
N GLY A 31 8.44 -0.36 -18.66
CA GLY A 31 7.99 -1.01 -19.90
C GLY A 31 6.70 -1.82 -19.76
N LEU A 32 6.15 -1.93 -18.54
CA LEU A 32 4.95 -2.73 -18.29
C LEU A 32 3.70 -1.98 -18.70
N MET A 33 2.76 -2.72 -19.28
CA MET A 33 1.46 -2.23 -19.72
C MET A 33 0.51 -1.93 -18.55
N HIS A 34 -0.62 -1.31 -18.90
CA HIS A 34 -1.74 -1.12 -18.00
C HIS A 34 -2.20 -2.44 -17.37
N THR A 35 -2.49 -2.39 -16.07
CA THR A 35 -3.00 -3.52 -15.27
C THR A 35 -2.17 -4.81 -15.38
N TYR A 36 -0.86 -4.70 -15.60
CA TYR A 36 0.03 -5.87 -15.76
C TYR A 36 -0.03 -6.88 -14.58
N ALA A 37 -0.43 -6.44 -13.38
CA ALA A 37 -0.63 -7.29 -12.21
C ALA A 37 -1.73 -8.36 -12.39
N LEU A 38 -2.70 -8.15 -13.28
CA LEU A 38 -3.74 -9.15 -13.59
C LEU A 38 -3.17 -10.40 -14.26
N PHE A 39 -2.04 -10.25 -14.96
CA PHE A 39 -1.40 -11.34 -15.69
C PHE A 39 -0.49 -12.20 -14.79
N HIS A 40 -0.64 -12.15 -13.47
CA HIS A 40 0.16 -12.93 -12.51
C HIS A 40 0.32 -14.43 -12.84
N LEU A 41 -0.65 -15.10 -13.46
CA LEU A 41 -0.47 -16.52 -13.82
C LEU A 41 0.60 -16.70 -14.91
N TRP A 42 0.77 -15.72 -15.80
CA TRP A 42 1.61 -15.83 -17.00
C TRP A 42 2.81 -14.86 -17.01
N SER A 43 2.79 -13.80 -16.21
CA SER A 43 3.83 -12.78 -16.13
C SER A 43 4.55 -12.84 -14.78
N PRO A 44 5.88 -13.05 -14.77
CA PRO A 44 6.69 -12.92 -13.56
C PRO A 44 6.53 -11.55 -12.88
N GLN A 45 6.45 -10.48 -13.68
CA GLN A 45 6.25 -9.12 -13.18
C GLN A 45 4.86 -8.96 -12.56
N GLY A 46 3.83 -9.57 -13.16
CA GLY A 46 2.49 -9.61 -12.59
C GLY A 46 2.46 -10.32 -11.23
N ARG A 47 3.17 -11.45 -11.07
CA ARG A 47 3.32 -12.13 -9.78
C ARG A 47 4.02 -11.26 -8.75
N TYR A 48 5.11 -10.64 -9.17
CA TYR A 48 5.89 -9.77 -8.31
C TYR A 48 5.06 -8.60 -7.76
N ALA A 49 4.28 -7.94 -8.63
CA ALA A 49 3.38 -6.86 -8.22
C ALA A 49 2.32 -7.33 -7.22
N GLN A 50 1.69 -8.48 -7.45
CA GLN A 50 0.71 -9.02 -6.49
C GLN A 50 1.34 -9.38 -5.15
N GLU A 51 2.55 -9.95 -5.15
CA GLU A 51 3.26 -10.28 -3.93
C GLU A 51 3.60 -9.02 -3.13
N LYS A 52 4.05 -7.95 -3.77
CA LYS A 52 4.27 -6.65 -3.13
C LYS A 52 3.00 -6.09 -2.50
N ILE A 53 1.88 -6.10 -3.23
CA ILE A 53 0.58 -5.66 -2.70
C ILE A 53 0.19 -6.50 -1.48
N ARG A 54 0.35 -7.82 -1.55
CA ARG A 54 0.04 -8.74 -0.44
C ARG A 54 0.91 -8.46 0.80
N GLN A 55 2.20 -8.22 0.62
CA GLN A 55 3.12 -7.88 1.71
C GLN A 55 2.72 -6.56 2.36
N TRP A 56 2.47 -5.53 1.55
CA TRP A 56 2.04 -4.22 2.06
C TRP A 56 0.74 -4.33 2.86
N ILE A 57 -0.29 -5.02 2.35
CA ILE A 57 -1.55 -5.22 3.08
C ILE A 57 -1.30 -5.91 4.43
N ARG A 58 -0.45 -6.94 4.47
CA ARG A 58 -0.12 -7.64 5.72
C ARG A 58 0.56 -6.72 6.72
N GLU A 59 1.54 -5.95 6.29
CA GLU A 59 2.26 -5.00 7.14
C GLU A 59 1.30 -3.96 7.72
N GLN A 60 0.43 -3.38 6.90
CA GLN A 60 -0.55 -2.39 7.35
C GLN A 60 -1.57 -2.98 8.33
N LEU A 61 -2.05 -4.21 8.09
CA LEU A 61 -2.95 -4.90 9.01
C LEU A 61 -2.27 -5.23 10.35
N LEU A 62 -0.99 -5.63 10.34
CA LEU A 62 -0.24 -5.91 11.57
C LEU A 62 -0.03 -4.64 12.41
N VAL A 63 0.28 -3.50 11.78
CA VAL A 63 0.37 -2.20 12.46
C VAL A 63 -0.98 -1.82 13.08
N GLY A 64 -2.08 -1.99 12.32
CA GLY A 64 -3.44 -1.76 12.83
C GLY A 64 -3.77 -2.60 14.06
N LEU A 65 -3.45 -3.89 14.04
CA LEU A 65 -3.69 -4.82 15.17
C LEU A 65 -2.86 -4.50 16.42
N GLN A 66 -1.64 -4.02 16.26
CA GLN A 66 -0.80 -3.63 17.41
C GLN A 66 -1.26 -2.31 18.04
N SER A 67 -1.82 -1.40 17.25
CA SER A 67 -2.37 -0.13 17.76
C SER A 67 -3.62 -0.33 18.62
N THR A 68 -4.48 -1.29 18.28
CA THR A 68 -5.71 -1.59 19.04
C THR A 68 -5.45 -2.34 20.34
N SER A 69 -4.37 -3.13 20.41
CA SER A 69 -3.99 -3.83 21.64
C SER A 69 -3.58 -2.88 22.77
N LYS A 70 -3.00 -1.71 22.45
CA LYS A 70 -2.59 -0.72 23.47
C LYS A 70 -3.77 0.05 24.07
N THR A 71 -4.84 0.25 23.30
CA THR A 71 -6.02 0.99 23.77
C THR A 71 -6.81 0.21 24.82
N ASN A 72 -6.81 -1.12 24.77
CA ASN A 72 -7.48 -1.97 25.76
C ASN A 72 -6.72 -2.09 27.10
N SER A 73 -5.43 -1.78 27.14
CA SER A 73 -4.61 -1.83 28.36
C SER A 73 -4.66 -0.55 29.20
N ILE A 74 -5.13 0.57 28.63
CA ILE A 74 -5.23 1.85 29.33
C ILE A 74 -6.53 1.93 30.17
N ILE A 75 -7.54 1.12 29.85
CA ILE A 75 -8.86 1.19 30.48
C ILE A 75 -8.94 0.41 31.82
N THR A 76 -7.96 -0.43 32.16
CA THR A 76 -8.08 -1.33 33.34
C THR A 76 -7.41 -0.88 34.62
N ASP A 77 -6.51 0.12 34.63
CA ASP A 77 -5.75 0.49 35.83
C ASP A 77 -6.15 1.82 36.49
N GLU A 78 -6.97 2.66 35.84
CA GLU A 78 -7.36 3.99 36.39
C GLU A 78 -8.86 4.13 36.75
N MET A 79 -9.68 3.08 36.54
CA MET A 79 -11.09 3.07 36.99
C MET A 79 -11.28 2.21 38.25
N CYS A 80 -10.50 2.49 39.31
CA CYS A 80 -10.92 2.21 40.68
C CYS A 80 -11.43 3.52 41.28
N ILE A 81 -12.72 3.80 41.07
CA ILE A 81 -13.48 4.76 41.88
C ILE A 81 -14.16 3.98 43.01
#